data_AF-F0SSW6-F1
#
_entry.id   AF-F0SSW6-F1
#
_cell.length_a   1.000
_cell.length_b   1.000
_cell.length_c   1.000
_cell.angle_alpha   90.00
_cell.angle_beta   90.00
_cell.angle_gamma   90.00
#
_symmetry.space_group_name_H-M   'P 1'
#
loop_
_entity.id
_entity.type
_entity.pdbx_description
1 polymer ?
#
loop_
_entity_poly.entity_id
_entity_poly.type
_entity_poly.pdbx_seq_one_letter_code
_entity_poly.pdbx_strand_id
1 'polypeptide(L)'
;MSRQFEVEVLTNGDKSYSQVAYLLGTPRTTVCYNMALLRRLPEEFVEWLDSEESQVIWAFFTEHRLRPITRLEDGNEKVYRLSAMIPESQELAQERTDSTV
;
A
#
# COMPACT_ATOMS: atom_id res chain seq x y z
N MET A 1 0.10 11.18 -7.04
CA MET A 1 1.49 10.77 -6.77
C MET A 1 1.65 9.41 -7.40
N SER A 2 2.07 9.44 -8.66
CA SER A 2 1.74 8.42 -9.66
C SER A 2 2.71 7.24 -9.62
N ARG A 3 2.15 6.03 -9.69
CA ARG A 3 2.57 4.74 -10.31
C ARG A 3 4.03 4.50 -10.75
N GLN A 4 4.78 5.53 -11.13
CA GLN A 4 6.23 5.49 -11.34
C GLN A 4 7.02 5.20 -10.04
N PHE A 5 6.45 5.58 -8.89
CA PHE A 5 7.11 5.51 -7.58
C PHE A 5 7.32 4.07 -7.06
N GLU A 6 6.38 3.16 -7.31
CA GLU A 6 6.44 1.77 -6.86
C GLU A 6 7.20 0.87 -7.82
N VAL A 7 6.98 1.05 -9.13
CA VAL A 7 7.67 0.26 -10.15
C VAL A 7 9.19 0.44 -10.03
N GLU A 8 9.72 1.63 -9.72
CA GLU A 8 11.16 1.85 -9.58
C GLU A 8 11.79 1.32 -8.28
N VAL A 9 10.98 1.11 -7.24
CA VAL A 9 11.41 0.53 -5.95
C VAL A 9 11.37 -1.00 -6.00
N LEU A 10 10.45 -1.57 -6.78
CA LEU A 10 10.28 -3.02 -6.93
C LEU A 10 11.11 -3.62 -8.07
N THR A 11 11.42 -2.87 -9.14
CA THR A 11 12.18 -3.40 -10.30
C THR A 11 13.70 -3.35 -10.17
N ASN A 12 14.27 -2.76 -9.12
CA ASN A 12 15.73 -2.76 -8.92
C ASN A 12 16.07 -3.22 -7.50
N GLY A 13 16.37 -4.51 -7.35
CA GLY A 13 16.93 -5.11 -6.14
C GLY A 13 18.24 -4.48 -5.63
N ASP A 14 18.78 -3.49 -6.34
CA ASP A 14 20.06 -2.83 -6.05
C ASP A 14 19.93 -1.38 -5.51
N LYS A 15 18.71 -0.84 -5.35
CA LYS A 15 18.54 0.53 -4.83
C LYS A 15 18.41 0.53 -3.30
N SER A 16 19.37 1.16 -2.63
CA SER A 16 19.30 1.44 -1.19
C SER A 16 18.11 2.36 -0.85
N TYR A 17 17.60 2.29 0.38
CA TYR A 17 16.53 3.18 0.86
C TYR A 17 16.87 4.68 0.72
N SER A 18 18.15 5.03 0.72
CA SER A 18 18.62 6.41 0.48
C SER A 18 18.42 6.85 -0.98
N GLN A 19 18.68 5.96 -1.94
CA GLN A 19 18.46 6.24 -3.37
C GLN A 19 16.97 6.35 -3.67
N VAL A 20 16.18 5.46 -3.07
CA VAL A 20 14.72 5.52 -3.11
C VAL A 20 14.25 6.86 -2.54
N ALA A 21 14.59 7.21 -1.30
CA ALA A 21 14.24 8.49 -0.69
C ALA A 21 14.55 9.72 -1.57
N TYR A 22 15.74 9.74 -2.19
CA TYR A 22 16.17 10.80 -3.09
C TYR A 22 15.30 10.91 -4.35
N LEU A 23 15.06 9.81 -5.07
CA LEU A 23 14.22 9.79 -6.28
C LEU A 23 12.80 10.29 -6.04
N LEU A 24 12.32 10.05 -4.83
CA LEU A 24 10.96 10.28 -4.40
C LEU A 24 10.75 11.65 -3.74
N GLY A 25 11.84 12.40 -3.52
CA GLY A 25 11.79 13.66 -2.79
C GLY A 25 11.27 13.52 -1.35
N THR A 26 11.43 12.35 -0.73
CA THR A 26 10.89 12.04 0.60
C THR A 26 12.01 11.68 1.57
N PRO A 27 11.86 11.91 2.90
CA PRO A 27 12.88 11.48 3.86
C PRO A 27 13.10 9.97 3.83
N ARG A 28 14.37 9.54 3.98
CA ARG A 28 14.74 8.12 4.12
C ARG A 28 13.97 7.43 5.25
N THR A 29 13.69 8.15 6.33
CA THR A 29 12.89 7.65 7.45
C THR A 29 11.49 7.24 7.02
N THR A 30 10.85 8.02 6.14
CA THR A 30 9.54 7.70 5.56
C THR A 30 9.61 6.42 4.72
N VAL A 31 10.64 6.27 3.88
CA VAL A 31 10.85 5.04 3.09
C VAL A 31 11.04 3.83 4.01
N CYS A 32 11.96 3.90 4.98
CA CYS A 32 12.21 2.83 5.93
C CYS A 32 10.93 2.43 6.68
N TYR A 33 10.13 3.41 7.08
CA TYR A 33 8.91 3.20 7.82
C TYR A 33 7.83 2.54 6.96
N ASN A 34 7.62 2.99 5.73
CA ASN A 34 6.68 2.37 4.79
C ASN A 34 7.09 0.93 4.45
N MET A 35 8.39 0.69 4.21
CA MET A 35 8.91 -0.66 3.99
C MET A 35 8.71 -1.57 5.22
N ALA A 36 8.86 -1.04 6.43
CA ALA A 36 8.61 -1.79 7.65
C ALA A 36 7.11 -2.13 7.84
N LEU A 37 6.21 -1.26 7.37
CA LEU A 37 4.77 -1.55 7.34
C LEU A 37 4.44 -2.65 6.34
N LEU A 38 4.91 -2.54 5.10
CA LEU A 38 4.66 -3.53 4.04
C LEU A 38 5.14 -4.93 4.46
N ARG A 39 6.33 -5.03 5.07
CA ARG A 39 6.88 -6.31 5.59
C ARG A 39 6.07 -6.97 6.71
N ARG A 40 5.11 -6.26 7.31
CA ARG A 40 4.26 -6.76 8.40
C ARG A 40 2.85 -7.12 7.94
N LEU A 41 2.53 -6.80 6.69
CA LEU A 41 1.29 -7.20 6.05
C LEU A 41 1.43 -8.63 5.50
N PRO A 42 0.31 -9.36 5.36
CA PRO A 42 0.31 -10.64 4.64
C PRO A 42 0.81 -10.45 3.21
N GLU A 43 1.65 -11.37 2.74
CA GLU A 43 2.27 -11.32 1.41
C GLU A 43 1.21 -11.27 0.30
N GLU A 44 0.18 -12.12 0.38
CA GLU A 44 -0.95 -12.15 -0.57
C GLU A 44 -1.67 -10.80 -0.68
N PHE A 45 -1.76 -10.03 0.41
CA PHE A 45 -2.38 -8.71 0.38
C PHE A 45 -1.49 -7.68 -0.33
N VAL A 46 -0.17 -7.77 -0.13
CA VAL A 46 0.78 -6.88 -0.81
C VAL A 46 0.79 -7.18 -2.30
N GLU A 47 0.77 -8.45 -2.70
CA GLU A 47 0.66 -8.86 -4.10
C GLU A 47 -0.66 -8.37 -4.74
N TRP A 48 -1.78 -8.50 -4.02
CA TRP A 48 -3.06 -7.97 -4.49
C TRP A 48 -2.99 -6.45 -4.71
N LEU A 49 -2.45 -5.70 -3.74
CA LEU A 49 -2.33 -4.25 -3.85
C LEU A 49 -1.42 -3.84 -5.02
N ASP A 50 -0.31 -4.53 -5.25
CA ASP A 50 0.61 -4.28 -6.37
C ASP A 50 -0.05 -4.55 -7.74
N SER A 51 -0.99 -5.51 -7.79
CA SER A 51 -1.76 -5.80 -9.01
C SER A 51 -2.88 -4.79 -9.32
N GLU A 52 -3.25 -3.95 -8.36
CA GLU A 52 -4.36 -3.02 -8.48
C GLU A 52 -3.98 -1.76 -9.27
N GLU A 53 -4.87 -1.30 -10.15
CA GLU A 53 -4.63 -0.09 -10.96
C GLU A 53 -5.40 1.13 -10.44
N SER A 54 -6.44 0.90 -9.63
CA SER A 54 -7.34 1.94 -9.13
C SER A 54 -6.65 2.84 -8.12
N GLN A 55 -6.34 4.07 -8.53
CA GLN A 55 -5.79 5.10 -7.62
C GLN A 55 -6.67 5.36 -6.40
N VAL A 56 -7.98 5.09 -6.49
CA VAL A 56 -8.90 5.20 -5.35
C VAL A 56 -8.63 4.12 -4.31
N ILE A 57 -8.39 2.87 -4.75
CA ILE A 57 -8.05 1.76 -3.85
C ILE A 57 -6.68 2.00 -3.21
N TRP A 58 -5.68 2.43 -4.00
CA TRP A 58 -4.39 2.86 -3.46
C TRP A 58 -4.52 3.97 -2.42
N ALA A 59 -5.36 4.97 -2.67
CA ALA A 59 -5.62 6.06 -1.73
C ALA A 59 -6.43 5.62 -0.51
N PHE A 60 -7.22 4.55 -0.62
CA PHE A 60 -7.94 3.97 0.51
C PHE A 60 -6.97 3.33 1.51
N PHE A 61 -5.98 2.57 1.04
CA PHE A 61 -5.00 1.88 1.88
C PHE A 61 -3.82 2.78 2.29
N THR A 62 -4.12 3.85 3.02
CA THR A 62 -3.09 4.73 3.60
C THR A 62 -2.42 4.11 4.83
N GLU A 63 -1.24 4.64 5.16
CA GLU A 63 -0.53 4.35 6.42
C GLU A 63 -1.46 4.36 7.64
N HIS A 64 -2.30 5.39 7.78
CA HIS A 64 -3.16 5.56 8.95
C HIS A 64 -4.12 4.39 9.15
N ARG A 65 -4.62 3.80 8.05
CA ARG A 65 -5.53 2.65 8.06
C ARG A 65 -4.80 1.32 8.20
N LEU A 66 -3.60 1.19 7.64
CA LEU A 66 -2.80 -0.05 7.71
C LEU A 66 -2.04 -0.21 9.04
N ARG A 67 -1.68 0.90 9.69
CA ARG A 67 -0.89 0.88 10.94
C ARG A 67 -1.56 0.11 12.10
N PRO A 68 -2.88 0.22 12.36
CA PRO A 68 -3.55 -0.62 13.35
C PRO A 68 -3.44 -2.11 13.04
N ILE A 69 -3.52 -2.50 11.77
CA ILE A 69 -3.48 -3.90 11.32
C ILE A 69 -2.07 -4.47 11.48
N THR A 70 -1.05 -3.74 11.06
CA THR A 70 0.35 -4.18 11.19
C THR A 70 0.82 -4.35 12.63
N ARG A 71 0.08 -3.83 13.62
CA ARG A 71 0.33 -4.00 15.06
C ARG A 71 -0.31 -5.25 15.65
N LEU A 72 -1.22 -5.91 14.94
CA LEU A 72 -1.77 -7.19 15.38
C LEU A 72 -0.67 -8.24 15.39
N GLU A 73 -0.69 -9.11 16.41
CA GLU A 73 0.27 -10.22 16.51
C GLU A 73 -0.22 -11.45 15.73
N ASP A 74 -1.53 -11.68 15.69
CA ASP A 74 -2.15 -12.79 14.98
C ASP A 74 -2.26 -12.49 13.47
N GLY A 75 -1.61 -13.33 12.67
CA GLY A 75 -1.66 -13.27 11.21
C GLY A 75 -3.06 -13.52 10.64
N ASN A 76 -3.86 -14.39 11.25
CA ASN A 76 -5.22 -14.68 10.79
C ASN A 76 -6.15 -13.48 11.01
N GLU A 77 -6.02 -12.81 12.17
CA GLU A 77 -6.78 -11.58 12.44
C GLU A 77 -6.36 -10.47 11.46
N LYS A 78 -5.09 -10.35 11.08
CA LYS A 78 -4.67 -9.41 10.03
C LYS A 78 -5.36 -9.69 8.71
N VAL A 79 -5.31 -10.95 8.25
CA VAL A 79 -5.95 -11.37 7.00
C VAL A 79 -7.44 -11.06 7.05
N TYR A 80 -8.12 -11.45 8.14
CA TYR A 80 -9.54 -11.19 8.32
C TYR A 80 -9.88 -9.69 8.20
N ARG A 81 -9.12 -8.82 8.90
CA ARG A 81 -9.33 -7.37 8.86
C ARG A 81 -9.07 -6.76 7.49
N LEU A 82 -8.02 -7.20 6.80
CA LEU A 82 -7.69 -6.71 5.46
C LEU A 82 -8.75 -7.15 4.45
N SER A 83 -9.18 -8.42 4.51
CA SER A 83 -10.24 -8.94 3.64
C SER A 83 -11.58 -8.23 3.83
N ALA A 84 -11.90 -7.80 5.06
CA ALA A 84 -13.10 -7.00 5.32
C ALA A 84 -13.04 -5.59 4.69
N MET A 85 -11.83 -5.04 4.54
CA MET A 85 -11.61 -3.70 3.98
C MET A 85 -11.60 -3.68 2.44
N ILE A 86 -11.35 -4.81 1.79
CA ILE A 86 -11.30 -4.89 0.32
C ILE A 86 -12.66 -4.49 -0.31
N PRO A 87 -13.82 -5.06 0.11
CA PRO A 87 -15.11 -4.65 -0.41
C PRO A 87 -15.38 -3.15 -0.23
N GLU A 88 -15.07 -2.59 0.96
CA GLU A 88 -15.23 -1.16 1.23
C GLU A 88 -14.42 -0.30 0.24
N SER A 89 -13.20 -0.73 -0.09
CA SER A 89 -12.34 -0.02 -1.04
C SER A 89 -12.87 -0.09 -2.48
N GLN A 90 -13.50 -1.20 -2.85
CA GLN A 90 -14.09 -1.41 -4.17
C GLN A 90 -15.40 -0.63 -4.34
N GLU A 91 -16.26 -0.62 -3.31
CA GLU A 91 -17.47 0.21 -3.29
C GLU A 91 -17.13 1.70 -3.47
N LEU A 92 -16.13 2.19 -2.71
CA LEU A 92 -15.67 3.58 -2.84
C LEU A 92 -15.12 3.89 -4.25
N ALA A 93 -14.42 2.93 -4.86
CA ALA A 93 -13.90 3.08 -6.22
C ALA A 93 -15.05 3.16 -7.23
N GLN A 94 -16.06 2.31 -7.11
CA GLN A 94 -17.23 2.28 -7.98
C GLN A 94 -18.06 3.58 -7.89
N GLU A 95 -18.34 4.06 -6.68
CA GLU A 95 -19.10 5.31 -6.46
C GLU A 95 -18.45 6.53 -7.12
N ARG A 96 -17.12 6.58 -7.15
CA ARG A 96 -16.36 7.66 -7.78
C ARG A 96 -16.33 7.56 -9.30
N THR A 97 -16.36 6.34 -9.84
CA THR A 97 -16.50 6.11 -11.28
C THR A 97 -17.88 6.52 -11.77
N ASP A 98 -18.94 6.17 -11.03
CA ASP A 98 -20.33 6.47 -11.41
C ASP A 98 -20.71 7.96 -11.25
N SER A 99 -20.03 8.69 -10.35
CA SER A 99 -20.24 10.14 -10.17
C SER A 99 -19.61 11.01 -11.27
N THR A 100 -18.89 10.42 -12.23
CA THR A 100 -18.17 11.12 -13.30
C THR A 100 -18.83 10.95 -14.68
N VAL A 101 -20.02 10.35 -14.77
CA VAL A 101 -20.80 10.17 -16.00
C VAL A 101 -22.02 11.10 -16.04
#